data_AF-A0A1Z3CIA9-F1
#
_entry.id   AF-A0A1Z3CIA9-F1
#
_cell.length_a   1.000
_cell.length_b   1.000
_cell.length_c   1.000
_cell.angle_alpha   90.00
_cell.angle_beta   90.00
_cell.angle_gamma   90.00
#
_symmetry.space_group_name_H-M   'P 1'
#
loop_
_entity.id
_entity.type
_entity.pdbx_description
1 polymer ?
#
loop_
_entity_poly.entity_id
_entity_poly.type
_entity_poly.pdbx_seq_one_letter_code
_entity_poly.pdbx_strand_id
1 'polypeptide(L)'
;MEIGKRIKEYREKNKITQKDFAQKIGATQSFLSLVEKGSVDIETSTMLKKVIDIIGEENTEKKVDKLMGALEKKVDNVNSPSHYKISGCNFESIDIIRGRLGDIGFMFFLEGNVTKYLIRAEKKNGKEDYQKAKKYLSWLIDMKKIIPHELALNEKEEIAKRCQSNWLNIMSGITQDMKAKKALILNEIFNQLFSAKYEEATDLIDKLLEE
;
A
#
# COMPACT_ATOMS: atom_id res chain seq x y z
N MET A 1 -8.25 30.01 -6.64
CA MET A 1 -7.69 31.00 -5.72
C MET A 1 -6.64 30.29 -4.88
N GLU A 2 -5.39 30.65 -5.09
CA GLU A 2 -4.21 29.92 -4.60
C GLU A 2 -4.04 30.11 -3.07
N ILE A 3 -3.66 29.04 -2.36
CA ILE A 3 -3.62 29.00 -0.89
C ILE A 3 -2.72 30.10 -0.29
N GLY A 4 -1.63 30.44 -0.97
CA GLY A 4 -0.70 31.50 -0.58
C GLY A 4 -1.35 32.89 -0.49
N LYS A 5 -2.25 33.21 -1.42
CA LYS A 5 -2.98 34.49 -1.41
C LYS A 5 -3.90 34.60 -0.18
N ARG A 6 -4.58 33.52 0.18
CA ARG A 6 -5.47 33.46 1.36
C ARG A 6 -4.70 33.56 2.66
N ILE A 7 -3.55 32.90 2.75
CA ILE A 7 -2.64 33.01 3.91
C ILE A 7 -2.24 34.47 4.11
N LYS A 8 -1.79 35.13 3.03
CA LYS A 8 -1.40 36.54 3.07
C LYS A 8 -2.54 37.44 3.54
N GLU A 9 -3.73 37.29 2.96
CA GLU A 9 -4.94 38.07 3.31
C GLU A 9 -5.34 37.88 4.78
N TYR A 10 -5.38 36.65 5.27
CA TYR A 10 -5.68 36.37 6.68
C TYR A 10 -4.62 36.96 7.61
N ARG A 11 -3.33 36.79 7.26
CA ARG A 11 -2.20 37.24 8.05
C ARG A 11 -2.19 38.77 8.18
N GLU A 12 -2.42 39.48 7.08
CA GLU A 12 -2.49 40.95 7.06
C GLU A 12 -3.72 41.47 7.83
N LYS A 13 -4.89 40.85 7.64
CA LYS A 13 -6.13 41.19 8.37
C LYS A 13 -5.97 41.06 9.89
N ASN A 14 -5.25 40.03 10.34
CA ASN A 14 -5.04 39.74 11.76
C ASN A 14 -3.73 40.31 12.32
N LYS A 15 -3.00 41.13 11.54
CA LYS A 15 -1.71 41.75 11.92
C LYS A 15 -0.65 40.75 12.39
N ILE A 16 -0.60 39.58 11.76
CA ILE A 16 0.38 38.53 12.05
C ILE A 16 1.61 38.73 11.14
N THR A 17 2.83 38.53 11.65
CA THR A 17 4.03 38.60 10.79
C THR A 17 4.22 37.29 10.01
N GLN A 18 4.91 37.33 8.86
CA GLN A 18 5.22 36.10 8.12
C GLN A 18 6.01 35.10 8.99
N LYS A 19 6.88 35.59 9.87
CA LYS A 19 7.65 34.77 10.80
C LYS A 19 6.74 34.03 11.78
N ASP A 20 5.79 34.74 12.40
CA ASP A 20 4.92 34.16 13.42
C ASP A 20 3.94 33.16 12.81
N PHE A 21 3.41 33.45 11.62
CA PHE A 21 2.54 32.52 10.91
C PHE A 21 3.29 31.26 10.48
N ALA A 22 4.50 31.42 9.93
CA ALA A 22 5.35 30.30 9.52
C ALA A 22 5.65 29.37 10.71
N GLN A 23 5.96 29.94 11.88
CA GLN A 23 6.21 29.17 13.10
C GLN A 23 4.99 28.34 13.52
N LYS A 24 3.78 28.88 13.43
CA LYS A 24 2.54 28.17 13.77
C LYS A 24 2.29 26.95 12.86
N ILE A 25 2.68 27.04 11.59
CA ILE A 25 2.51 25.93 10.63
C ILE A 25 3.74 25.00 10.58
N GLY A 26 4.81 25.31 11.31
CA GLY A 26 6.05 24.52 11.34
C GLY A 26 6.96 24.76 10.13
N ALA A 27 6.93 25.95 9.55
CA ALA A 27 7.73 26.34 8.39
C ALA A 27 8.66 27.53 8.70
N THR A 28 9.56 27.85 7.76
CA THR A 28 10.42 29.03 7.82
C THR A 28 9.73 30.26 7.21
N GLN A 29 10.13 31.46 7.63
CA GLN A 29 9.62 32.71 7.05
C GLN A 29 9.93 32.83 5.56
N SER A 30 11.10 32.37 5.11
CA SER A 30 11.49 32.35 3.70
C SER A 30 10.58 31.45 2.87
N PHE A 31 10.25 30.26 3.37
CA PHE A 31 9.29 29.35 2.75
C PHE A 31 7.91 30.01 2.63
N LEU A 32 7.41 30.62 3.71
CA LEU A 32 6.11 31.29 3.69
C LEU A 32 6.08 32.46 2.70
N SER A 33 7.18 33.20 2.55
CA SER A 33 7.30 34.28 1.56
C SER A 33 7.15 33.78 0.12
N LEU A 34 7.71 32.62 -0.20
CA LEU A 34 7.60 31.99 -1.53
C LEU A 34 6.18 31.49 -1.79
N VAL A 35 5.55 30.90 -0.76
CA VAL A 35 4.16 30.46 -0.81
C VAL A 35 3.21 31.64 -1.04
N GLU A 36 3.34 32.73 -0.28
CA GLU A 36 2.50 33.93 -0.45
C GLU A 36 2.68 34.61 -1.83
N LYS A 37 3.80 34.36 -2.52
CA LYS A 37 4.09 34.83 -3.88
C LYS A 37 3.64 33.87 -4.99
N GLY A 38 3.15 32.67 -4.64
CA GLY A 38 2.77 31.63 -5.61
C GLY A 38 3.97 30.99 -6.32
N SER A 39 5.17 31.08 -5.75
CA SER A 39 6.38 30.47 -6.33
C SER A 39 6.57 29.01 -5.90
N VAL A 40 5.95 28.61 -4.78
CA VAL A 40 6.04 27.27 -4.18
C VAL A 40 4.69 26.92 -3.56
N ASP A 41 4.23 25.69 -3.76
CA ASP A 41 3.01 25.16 -3.14
C ASP A 41 3.29 24.49 -1.78
N ILE A 42 2.25 24.35 -0.96
CA ILE A 42 2.33 23.58 0.30
C ILE A 42 2.06 22.11 -0.02
N GLU A 43 3.13 21.31 -0.11
CA GLU A 43 3.04 19.90 -0.53
C GLU A 43 2.63 18.94 0.60
N THR A 44 2.92 19.28 1.86
CA THR A 44 2.71 18.35 2.99
C THR A 44 1.30 18.46 3.57
N SER A 45 0.58 17.33 3.63
CA SER A 45 -0.77 17.21 4.20
C SER A 45 -0.87 17.75 5.63
N THR A 46 0.18 17.59 6.44
CA THR A 46 0.25 18.09 7.82
C THR A 46 0.33 19.61 7.91
N MET A 47 1.06 20.27 6.99
CA MET A 47 1.17 21.74 6.97
C MET A 47 -0.12 22.38 6.45
N LEU A 48 -0.74 21.75 5.45
CA LEU A 48 -2.01 22.21 4.90
C LEU A 48 -3.11 22.22 5.98
N LYS A 49 -3.23 21.15 6.78
CA LYS A 49 -4.18 21.07 7.90
C LYS A 49 -3.99 22.20 8.90
N LYS A 50 -2.75 22.44 9.35
CA LYS A 50 -2.44 23.55 10.26
C LYS A 50 -2.82 24.92 9.69
N VAL A 51 -2.59 25.15 8.40
CA VAL A 51 -3.01 26.38 7.72
C VAL A 51 -4.52 26.53 7.75
N ILE A 52 -5.27 25.47 7.45
CA ILE A 52 -6.74 25.46 7.43
C ILE A 52 -7.30 25.71 8.83
N ASP A 53 -6.77 25.04 9.85
CA ASP A 53 -7.16 25.19 11.25
C ASP A 53 -6.95 26.64 11.73
N ILE A 54 -5.87 27.30 11.30
CA ILE A 54 -5.57 28.69 11.66
C ILE A 54 -6.48 29.67 10.91
N ILE A 55 -6.73 29.46 9.62
CA ILE A 55 -7.49 30.39 8.78
C ILE A 55 -9.00 30.29 9.02
N GLY A 56 -9.50 29.14 9.49
CA GLY A 56 -10.85 29.00 10.01
C GLY A 56 -11.96 29.33 8.99
N GLU A 57 -11.98 28.64 7.86
CA GLU A 57 -13.11 28.72 6.91
C GLU A 57 -14.03 27.49 7.09
N GLU A 58 -15.24 27.69 7.62
CA GLU A 58 -16.31 26.67 7.83
C GLU A 58 -16.72 25.89 6.57
N ASN A 59 -16.33 26.34 5.38
CA ASN A 59 -16.65 25.69 4.10
C ASN A 59 -15.49 24.88 3.51
N THR A 60 -14.38 24.74 4.25
CA THR A 60 -13.17 24.10 3.75
C THR A 60 -13.07 22.63 4.13
N GLU A 61 -13.68 22.16 5.21
CA GLU A 61 -13.60 20.73 5.57
C GLU A 61 -14.09 19.82 4.42
N LYS A 62 -15.24 20.13 3.81
CA LYS A 62 -15.73 19.39 2.63
C LYS A 62 -14.85 19.54 1.39
N LYS A 63 -14.16 20.66 1.24
CA LYS A 63 -13.28 20.95 0.10
C LYS A 63 -11.89 20.35 0.29
N VAL A 64 -11.45 20.24 1.54
CA VAL A 64 -10.22 19.62 2.03
C VAL A 64 -10.40 18.12 2.04
N ASP A 65 -11.54 17.56 2.42
CA ASP A 65 -11.83 16.14 2.20
C ASP A 65 -11.86 15.80 0.71
N LYS A 66 -12.41 16.69 -0.12
CA LYS A 66 -12.40 16.51 -1.59
C LYS A 66 -11.00 16.69 -2.21
N LEU A 67 -10.19 17.61 -1.69
CA LEU A 67 -8.80 17.84 -2.11
C LEU A 67 -7.85 16.78 -1.54
N MET A 68 -8.05 16.31 -0.32
CA MET A 68 -7.36 15.19 0.33
C MET A 68 -7.72 13.90 -0.39
N GLY A 69 -8.98 13.70 -0.77
CA GLY A 69 -9.39 12.60 -1.65
C GLY A 69 -8.82 12.69 -3.06
N ALA A 70 -8.44 13.88 -3.53
CA ALA A 70 -7.77 14.10 -4.82
C ALA A 70 -6.23 14.06 -4.73
N LEU A 71 -5.63 14.42 -3.58
CA LEU A 71 -4.20 14.32 -3.24
C LEU A 71 -3.82 12.92 -2.75
N GLU A 72 -4.79 12.14 -2.26
CA GLU A 72 -4.80 10.68 -2.30
C GLU A 72 -4.96 10.19 -3.76
N LYS A 73 -4.19 10.74 -4.70
CA LYS A 73 -3.53 9.84 -5.63
C LYS A 73 -2.65 8.95 -4.75
N LYS A 74 -3.25 7.87 -4.23
CA LYS A 74 -2.52 6.72 -3.70
C LYS A 74 -1.38 6.51 -4.67
N VAL A 75 -0.15 6.74 -4.22
CA VAL A 75 1.00 6.17 -4.91
C VAL A 75 0.63 4.71 -5.06
N ASP A 76 0.49 4.25 -6.30
CA ASP A 76 0.01 2.90 -6.56
C ASP A 76 1.11 1.91 -6.19
N ASN A 77 1.23 1.67 -4.89
CA ASN A 77 2.22 0.79 -4.26
C ASN A 77 1.90 -0.68 -4.51
N VAL A 78 0.78 -0.97 -5.17
CA VAL A 78 0.35 -2.33 -5.51
C VAL A 78 0.65 -2.59 -6.97
N ASN A 79 0.11 -1.79 -7.90
CA ASN A 79 0.15 -2.12 -9.32
C ASN A 79 1.39 -1.64 -10.07
N SER A 80 1.95 -0.47 -9.71
CA SER A 80 3.13 0.06 -10.41
C SER A 80 3.89 1.04 -9.50
N PRO A 81 4.58 0.53 -8.47
CA PRO A 81 5.32 1.37 -7.54
C PRO A 81 6.46 2.10 -8.28
N SER A 82 6.57 3.41 -8.07
CA SER A 82 7.52 4.27 -8.79
C SER A 82 8.98 3.81 -8.67
N HIS A 83 9.38 3.27 -7.52
CA HIS A 83 10.75 2.79 -7.27
C HIS A 83 11.13 1.50 -8.00
N TYR A 84 10.17 0.81 -8.64
CA TYR A 84 10.45 -0.35 -9.51
C TYR A 84 10.55 0.01 -10.99
N LYS A 85 10.24 1.25 -11.37
CA LYS A 85 10.36 1.73 -12.74
C LYS A 85 11.82 1.95 -13.09
N ILE A 86 12.24 1.46 -14.26
CA ILE A 86 13.60 1.62 -14.75
C ILE A 86 13.67 2.89 -15.62
N SER A 87 14.45 3.88 -15.18
CA SER A 87 14.58 5.16 -15.90
C SER A 87 15.08 4.95 -17.33
N GLY A 88 14.39 5.54 -18.29
CA GLY A 88 14.71 5.39 -19.72
C GLY A 88 14.25 4.07 -20.35
N CYS A 89 13.51 3.23 -19.63
CA CYS A 89 12.97 1.96 -20.14
C CYS A 89 11.45 1.90 -19.99
N ASN A 90 10.80 1.09 -20.85
CA ASN A 90 9.36 0.82 -20.78
C ASN A 90 9.05 -0.54 -20.12
N PHE A 91 9.81 -0.88 -19.07
CA PHE A 91 9.63 -2.09 -18.26
C PHE A 91 9.99 -1.80 -16.80
N GLU A 92 9.53 -2.66 -15.89
CA GLU A 92 9.79 -2.57 -14.45
C GLU A 92 10.73 -3.67 -13.98
N SER A 93 11.17 -3.60 -12.72
CA SER A 93 12.04 -4.64 -12.13
C SER A 93 11.45 -6.05 -12.21
N ILE A 94 10.11 -6.18 -12.23
CA ILE A 94 9.43 -7.48 -12.34
C ILE A 94 9.74 -8.17 -13.68
N ASP A 95 9.90 -7.40 -14.76
CA ASP A 95 10.21 -7.92 -16.09
C ASP A 95 11.66 -8.43 -16.15
N ILE A 96 12.59 -7.72 -15.49
CA ILE A 96 13.98 -8.17 -15.32
C ILE A 96 14.01 -9.50 -14.55
N ILE A 97 13.24 -9.60 -13.46
CA ILE A 97 13.17 -10.81 -12.64
C ILE A 97 12.64 -11.99 -13.47
N ARG A 98 11.55 -11.77 -14.23
CA ARG A 98 11.01 -12.81 -15.13
C ARG A 98 12.04 -13.25 -16.16
N GLY A 99 12.70 -12.30 -16.83
CA GLY A 99 13.75 -12.59 -17.82
C GLY A 99 14.93 -13.38 -17.22
N ARG A 100 15.30 -13.10 -15.97
CA ARG A 100 16.39 -13.79 -15.28
C ARG A 100 16.02 -15.21 -14.83
N LEU A 101 14.81 -15.40 -14.32
CA LEU A 101 14.38 -16.67 -13.73
C LEU A 101 13.80 -17.65 -14.75
N GLY A 102 13.41 -17.15 -15.94
CA GLY A 102 12.56 -17.90 -16.85
C GLY A 102 11.16 -18.13 -16.26
N ASP A 103 10.24 -18.63 -17.09
CA ASP A 103 8.83 -18.73 -16.69
C ASP A 103 8.60 -19.66 -15.48
N ILE A 104 9.30 -20.78 -15.39
CA ILE A 104 9.22 -21.71 -14.25
C ILE A 104 9.73 -21.07 -12.95
N GLY A 105 10.92 -20.47 -12.99
CA GLY A 105 11.49 -19.81 -11.80
C GLY A 105 10.65 -18.61 -11.36
N PHE A 106 10.06 -17.91 -12.33
CA PHE A 106 9.16 -16.79 -12.06
C PHE A 106 7.88 -17.24 -11.35
N MET A 107 7.30 -18.39 -11.69
CA MET A 107 6.13 -18.93 -10.96
C MET A 107 6.41 -19.13 -9.47
N PHE A 108 7.54 -19.76 -9.12
CA PHE A 108 7.94 -19.93 -7.72
C PHE A 108 8.18 -18.59 -7.02
N PHE A 109 8.75 -17.61 -7.73
CA PHE A 109 8.91 -16.25 -7.22
C PHE A 109 7.55 -15.61 -6.91
N LEU A 110 6.55 -15.75 -7.79
CA LEU A 110 5.21 -15.21 -7.58
C LEU A 110 4.55 -15.84 -6.34
N GLU A 111 4.55 -17.17 -6.24
CA GLU A 111 3.94 -17.91 -5.13
C GLU A 111 4.60 -17.58 -3.78
N GLY A 112 5.92 -17.48 -3.76
CA GLY A 112 6.66 -17.03 -2.58
C GLY A 112 6.28 -15.61 -2.15
N ASN A 113 6.01 -14.71 -3.11
CA ASN A 113 5.52 -13.36 -2.80
C ASN A 113 4.08 -13.37 -2.27
N VAL A 114 3.16 -14.16 -2.84
CA VAL A 114 1.80 -14.34 -2.30
C VAL A 114 1.87 -14.77 -0.84
N THR A 115 2.61 -15.86 -0.56
CA THR A 115 2.82 -16.41 0.79
C THR A 115 3.39 -15.37 1.75
N LYS A 116 4.44 -14.65 1.32
CA LYS A 116 5.07 -13.58 2.11
C LYS A 116 4.09 -12.48 2.48
N TYR A 117 3.30 -11.98 1.53
CA TYR A 117 2.38 -10.88 1.78
C TYR A 117 1.21 -11.29 2.68
N LEU A 118 0.69 -12.51 2.54
CA LEU A 118 -0.32 -13.06 3.44
C LEU A 118 0.16 -13.14 4.90
N ILE A 119 1.37 -13.66 5.13
CA ILE A 119 1.97 -13.74 6.47
C ILE A 119 2.23 -12.36 7.07
N ARG A 120 2.62 -11.40 6.23
CA ARG A 120 3.07 -10.07 6.66
C ARG A 120 1.93 -9.08 6.91
N ALA A 121 0.76 -9.28 6.31
CA ALA A 121 -0.30 -8.29 6.29
C ALA A 121 -0.62 -7.72 7.67
N GLU A 122 -1.03 -8.53 8.64
CA GLU A 122 -1.36 -8.05 9.99
C GLU A 122 -0.15 -7.62 10.83
N LYS A 123 1.07 -7.91 10.37
CA LYS A 123 2.31 -7.54 11.06
C LYS A 123 2.91 -6.22 10.56
N LYS A 124 2.48 -5.72 9.39
CA LYS A 124 3.10 -4.54 8.77
C LYS A 124 2.14 -3.60 8.03
N ASN A 125 1.56 -4.03 6.92
CA ASN A 125 0.89 -3.11 5.98
C ASN A 125 -0.62 -3.37 5.79
N GLY A 126 -1.21 -4.31 6.54
CA GLY A 126 -2.63 -4.64 6.50
C GLY A 126 -3.16 -4.87 5.09
N LYS A 127 -4.21 -4.12 4.73
CA LYS A 127 -4.91 -4.22 3.43
C LYS A 127 -3.99 -4.06 2.21
N GLU A 128 -2.93 -3.24 2.29
CA GLU A 128 -2.00 -3.07 1.17
C GLU A 128 -1.27 -4.39 0.84
N ASP A 129 -0.89 -5.17 1.86
CA ASP A 129 -0.23 -6.46 1.64
C ASP A 129 -1.22 -7.51 1.12
N TYR A 130 -2.49 -7.52 1.55
CA TYR A 130 -3.50 -8.38 0.92
C TYR A 130 -3.74 -8.03 -0.55
N GLN A 131 -3.74 -6.74 -0.91
CA GLN A 131 -3.83 -6.31 -2.31
C GLN A 131 -2.60 -6.75 -3.12
N LYS A 132 -1.40 -6.69 -2.55
CA LYS A 132 -0.19 -7.24 -3.17
C LYS A 132 -0.28 -8.75 -3.33
N ALA A 133 -0.73 -9.49 -2.31
CA ALA A 133 -0.96 -10.93 -2.42
C ALA A 133 -1.90 -11.25 -3.58
N LYS A 134 -3.03 -10.55 -3.70
CA LYS A 134 -3.97 -10.70 -4.81
C LYS A 134 -3.32 -10.44 -6.17
N LYS A 135 -2.55 -9.35 -6.28
CA LYS A 135 -1.86 -9.01 -7.53
C LYS A 135 -0.89 -10.11 -7.97
N TYR A 136 -0.02 -10.57 -7.07
CA TYR A 136 0.92 -11.64 -7.38
C TYR A 136 0.22 -12.96 -7.70
N LEU A 137 -0.89 -13.26 -7.03
CA LEU A 137 -1.70 -14.45 -7.31
C LEU A 137 -2.35 -14.38 -8.71
N SER A 138 -2.82 -13.20 -9.14
CA SER A 138 -3.36 -13.03 -10.50
C SER A 138 -2.33 -13.33 -11.58
N TRP A 139 -1.08 -12.88 -11.39
CA TRP A 139 0.02 -13.22 -12.30
C TRP A 139 0.35 -14.71 -12.28
N LEU A 140 0.27 -15.37 -11.12
CA LEU A 140 0.51 -16.80 -11.00
C LEU A 140 -0.55 -17.62 -11.75
N ILE A 141 -1.82 -17.23 -11.65
CA ILE A 141 -2.93 -17.84 -12.42
C ILE A 141 -2.71 -17.70 -13.92
N ASP A 142 -2.25 -16.52 -14.39
CA ASP A 142 -1.95 -16.32 -15.81
C ASP A 142 -0.79 -17.20 -16.28
N MET A 143 0.23 -17.42 -15.46
CA MET A 143 1.35 -18.32 -15.77
C MET A 143 0.91 -19.79 -15.86
N LYS A 144 -0.03 -20.23 -15.01
CA LYS A 144 -0.57 -21.60 -15.01
C LYS A 144 -1.32 -21.95 -16.31
N LYS A 145 -1.83 -20.95 -17.04
CA LYS A 145 -2.41 -21.16 -18.39
C LYS A 145 -1.37 -21.55 -19.44
N ILE A 146 -0.10 -21.25 -19.18
CA ILE A 146 1.02 -21.43 -20.11
C ILE A 146 1.83 -22.68 -19.75
N ILE A 147 1.97 -23.00 -18.46
CA ILE A 147 2.78 -24.12 -17.96
C ILE A 147 1.88 -25.17 -17.27
N PRO A 148 1.77 -26.40 -17.79
CA PRO A 148 1.05 -27.49 -17.14
C PRO A 148 1.61 -27.85 -15.75
N HIS A 149 0.69 -28.24 -14.88
CA HIS A 149 0.71 -28.13 -13.42
C HIS A 149 1.56 -29.16 -12.65
N GLU A 150 2.71 -29.60 -13.17
CA GLU A 150 3.56 -30.58 -12.48
C GLU A 150 4.81 -29.93 -11.85
N LEU A 151 4.65 -28.76 -11.26
CA LEU A 151 5.68 -28.17 -10.41
C LEU A 151 5.54 -28.76 -8.99
N ALA A 152 6.60 -29.35 -8.46
CA ALA A 152 6.64 -30.01 -7.16
C ALA A 152 6.58 -28.97 -6.01
N LEU A 153 5.36 -28.61 -5.59
CA LEU A 153 5.09 -27.82 -4.39
C LEU A 153 4.79 -28.76 -3.21
N ASN A 154 5.20 -28.36 -2.01
CA ASN A 154 4.95 -29.15 -0.80
C ASN A 154 3.58 -28.80 -0.22
N GLU A 155 2.83 -29.82 0.17
CA GLU A 155 1.64 -29.67 1.01
C GLU A 155 1.99 -29.03 2.36
N LYS A 156 0.99 -28.42 3.02
CA LYS A 156 1.18 -27.69 4.27
C LYS A 156 1.76 -28.54 5.41
N GLU A 157 1.48 -29.84 5.43
CA GLU A 157 2.03 -30.78 6.41
C GLU A 157 3.54 -30.93 6.26
N GLU A 158 4.05 -31.03 5.02
CA GLU A 158 5.48 -31.11 4.74
C GLU A 158 6.18 -29.76 5.00
N ILE A 159 5.51 -28.64 4.72
CA ILE A 159 5.98 -27.30 5.11
C ILE A 159 6.13 -27.22 6.64
N ALA A 160 5.09 -27.61 7.39
CA ALA A 160 5.10 -27.54 8.84
C ALA A 160 6.20 -28.43 9.45
N LYS A 161 6.39 -29.63 8.90
CA LYS A 161 7.46 -30.55 9.28
C LYS A 161 8.84 -29.94 9.05
N ARG A 162 9.08 -29.30 7.89
CA ARG A 162 10.34 -28.59 7.59
C ARG A 162 10.59 -27.43 8.54
N CYS A 163 9.53 -26.75 8.99
CA CYS A 163 9.59 -25.72 10.02
C CYS A 163 9.71 -26.27 11.46
N GLN A 164 9.84 -27.60 11.63
CA GLN A 164 9.90 -28.26 12.94
C GLN A 164 8.70 -27.89 13.84
N SER A 165 7.52 -27.82 13.23
CA SER A 165 6.28 -27.39 13.88
C SER A 165 5.09 -28.20 13.35
N ASN A 166 3.88 -27.76 13.67
CA ASN A 166 2.65 -28.23 13.05
C ASN A 166 1.87 -27.04 12.48
N TRP A 167 0.94 -27.31 11.55
CA TRP A 167 0.19 -26.27 10.87
C TRP A 167 -0.61 -25.37 11.82
N LEU A 168 -1.21 -25.94 12.87
CA LEU A 168 -1.98 -25.18 13.86
C LEU A 168 -1.10 -24.16 14.61
N ASN A 169 0.12 -24.55 15.00
CA ASN A 169 1.06 -23.67 15.67
C ASN A 169 1.53 -22.54 14.74
N ILE A 170 1.81 -22.87 13.47
CA ILE A 170 2.19 -21.87 12.45
C ILE A 170 1.07 -20.86 12.27
N MET A 171 -0.16 -21.33 12.06
CA MET A 171 -1.31 -20.46 11.88
C MET A 171 -1.58 -19.61 13.11
N SER A 172 -1.53 -20.20 14.31
CA SER A 172 -1.64 -19.46 15.57
C SER A 172 -0.64 -18.30 15.67
N GLY A 173 0.63 -18.54 15.29
CA GLY A 173 1.67 -17.49 15.27
C GLY A 173 1.54 -16.46 14.14
N ILE A 174 0.82 -16.79 13.06
CA ILE A 174 0.47 -15.83 11.99
C ILE A 174 -0.71 -14.97 12.43
N THR A 175 -1.70 -15.56 13.11
CA THR A 175 -3.00 -14.95 13.42
C THR A 175 -3.14 -14.49 14.86
N GLN A 176 -2.05 -14.41 15.63
CA GLN A 176 -2.05 -14.22 17.09
C GLN A 176 -2.94 -13.06 17.56
N ASP A 177 -2.90 -11.92 16.86
CA ASP A 177 -3.64 -10.70 17.20
C ASP A 177 -4.83 -10.43 16.27
N MET A 178 -5.25 -11.45 15.52
CA MET A 178 -6.26 -11.33 14.48
C MET A 178 -7.66 -11.69 15.01
N LYS A 179 -8.70 -10.99 14.54
CA LYS A 179 -10.09 -11.39 14.80
C LYS A 179 -10.32 -12.83 14.30
N ALA A 180 -11.03 -13.64 15.09
CA ALA A 180 -11.25 -15.06 14.79
C ALA A 180 -11.76 -15.32 13.37
N LYS A 181 -12.73 -14.52 12.89
CA LYS A 181 -13.26 -14.66 11.53
C LYS A 181 -12.19 -14.43 10.44
N LYS A 182 -11.37 -13.38 10.60
CA LYS A 182 -10.24 -13.11 9.69
C LYS A 182 -9.20 -14.23 9.74
N ALA A 183 -8.90 -14.76 10.92
CA ALA A 183 -7.96 -15.85 11.10
C ALA A 183 -8.41 -17.13 10.38
N LEU A 184 -9.72 -17.45 10.45
CA LEU A 184 -10.30 -18.58 9.73
C LEU A 184 -10.23 -18.39 8.21
N ILE A 185 -10.56 -17.19 7.72
CA ILE A 185 -10.45 -16.88 6.29
C ILE A 185 -9.00 -17.01 5.83
N LEU A 186 -8.04 -16.46 6.60
CA LEU A 186 -6.62 -16.54 6.25
C LEU A 186 -6.09 -17.98 6.23
N ASN A 187 -6.48 -18.80 7.22
CA ASN A 187 -6.15 -20.23 7.21
C ASN A 187 -6.67 -20.91 5.94
N GLU A 188 -7.90 -20.58 5.54
CA GLU A 188 -8.51 -21.16 4.35
C GLU A 188 -7.84 -20.69 3.06
N ILE A 189 -7.39 -19.43 2.98
CA ILE A 189 -6.57 -18.95 1.86
C ILE A 189 -5.32 -19.81 1.71
N PHE A 190 -4.61 -20.11 2.80
CA PHE A 190 -3.42 -20.97 2.73
C PHE A 190 -3.74 -22.40 2.30
N ASN A 191 -4.85 -22.97 2.76
CA ASN A 191 -5.28 -24.30 2.32
C ASN A 191 -5.52 -24.33 0.80
N GLN A 192 -6.27 -23.37 0.27
CA GLN A 192 -6.55 -23.32 -1.17
C GLN A 192 -5.29 -23.03 -1.98
N LEU A 193 -4.44 -22.10 -1.51
CA LEU A 193 -3.17 -21.75 -2.15
C LEU A 193 -2.24 -22.97 -2.27
N PHE A 194 -2.02 -23.71 -1.17
CA PHE A 194 -1.09 -24.84 -1.16
C PHE A 194 -1.65 -26.10 -1.83
N SER A 195 -2.97 -26.19 -2.00
CA SER A 195 -3.60 -27.18 -2.89
C SER A 195 -3.74 -26.70 -4.34
N ALA A 196 -3.08 -25.58 -4.69
CA ALA A 196 -3.08 -24.96 -6.01
C ALA A 196 -4.45 -24.63 -6.62
N LYS A 197 -5.42 -24.36 -5.74
CA LYS A 197 -6.76 -23.83 -6.00
C LYS A 197 -6.73 -22.31 -5.93
N TYR A 198 -6.05 -21.71 -6.90
CA TYR A 198 -5.66 -20.29 -6.88
C TYR A 198 -6.86 -19.36 -7.07
N GLU A 199 -7.84 -19.78 -7.84
CA GLU A 199 -9.10 -19.07 -8.05
C GLU A 199 -9.88 -18.98 -6.73
N GLU A 200 -10.04 -20.09 -6.02
CA GLU A 200 -10.69 -20.12 -4.69
C GLU A 200 -9.91 -19.31 -3.65
N ALA A 201 -8.58 -19.38 -3.68
CA ALA A 201 -7.73 -18.55 -2.83
C ALA A 201 -7.93 -17.04 -3.11
N THR A 202 -8.13 -16.67 -4.38
CA THR A 202 -8.40 -15.27 -4.78
C THR A 202 -9.72 -14.77 -4.21
N ASP A 203 -10.79 -15.56 -4.35
CA ASP A 203 -12.12 -15.21 -3.81
C ASP A 203 -12.09 -15.04 -2.28
N LEU A 204 -11.29 -15.84 -1.59
CA LEU A 204 -11.12 -15.73 -0.14
C LEU A 204 -10.31 -14.49 0.26
N ILE A 205 -9.31 -14.09 -0.53
CA ILE A 205 -8.60 -12.82 -0.32
C ILE A 205 -9.56 -11.63 -0.46
N ASP A 206 -10.49 -11.67 -1.41
CA ASP A 206 -11.51 -10.63 -1.56
C ASP A 206 -12.42 -10.54 -0.35
N LYS A 207 -12.91 -11.68 0.16
CA LYS A 207 -13.66 -11.73 1.43
C LYS A 207 -12.84 -11.18 2.60
N LEU A 208 -11.54 -11.47 2.66
CA LEU A 208 -10.67 -10.97 3.73
C LEU A 208 -10.48 -9.44 3.66
N LEU A 209 -10.46 -8.87 2.46
CA LEU A 209 -10.33 -7.42 2.24
C LEU A 209 -11.58 -6.64 2.66
N GLU A 210 -12.75 -7.29 2.66
CA GLU A 210 -14.04 -6.73 3.09
C GLU A 210 -14.18 -6.68 4.62
N GLU A 211 -13.48 -7.56 5.35
CA GLU A 211 -13.48 -7.63 6.82
C GLU A 211 -12.60 -6.57 7.52
#